data_AF-A0A956LXP8-F1
#
_entry.id   AF-A0A956LXP8-F1
#
_cell.length_a   1.000
_cell.length_b   1.000
_cell.length_c   1.000
_cell.angle_alpha   90.00
_cell.angle_beta   90.00
_cell.angle_gamma   90.00
#
_symmetry.space_group_name_H-M   'P 1'
#
loop_
_entity.id
_entity.type
_entity.pdbx_description
1 polymer ?
#
loop_
_entity_poly.entity_id
_entity_poly.type
_entity_poly.pdbx_seq_one_letter_code
_entity_poly.pdbx_strand_id
1 'polypeptide(L)' 'MSILIDRSTKVVVQGITGRDGSFHTRAMKEYGTQVVAGVTPGKGGQAFEGTPIFNRVS' A
#
# COMPACT_ATOMS: atom_id res chain seq x y z
N MET A 1 5.75 4.02 22.29
CA MET A 1 4.33 4.42 22.20
C MET A 1 4.27 5.57 21.21
N SER A 2 3.46 5.43 20.16
CA SER A 2 3.16 6.48 19.19
C SER A 2 1.70 6.90 19.35
N ILE A 3 1.35 8.12 18.97
CA ILE A 3 0.03 8.70 19.27
C ILE A 3 -1.04 8.22 18.27
N LEU A 4 -0.67 7.99 17.00
CA LEU A 4 -1.63 7.71 15.92
C LEU A 4 -1.46 6.35 15.24
N ILE A 5 -0.22 5.92 14.99
CA ILE A 5 0.10 4.69 14.24
C ILE A 5 1.27 3.97 14.89
N ASP A 6 1.24 2.64 14.88
CA ASP A 6 2.28 1.78 15.43
C ASP A 6 2.65 0.63 14.48
N ARG A 7 3.48 -0.31 14.93
CA ARG A 7 3.95 -1.45 14.12
C ARG A 7 2.83 -2.42 13.70
N SER A 8 1.68 -2.39 14.35
CA SER A 8 0.50 -3.20 14.00
C SER A 8 -0.45 -2.51 13.02
N THR A 9 -0.18 -1.24 12.70
CA THR A 9 -1.02 -0.46 11.78
C THR A 9 -0.90 -0.99 10.37
N LYS A 10 -2.03 -1.47 9.83
CA LYS A 10 -2.16 -1.91 8.45
C LYS A 10 -2.45 -0.72 7.54
N VAL A 11 -1.64 -0.56 6.50
CA VAL A 11 -1.72 0.57 5.57
C VAL A 11 -2.20 0.11 4.20
N VAL A 12 -3.13 0.87 3.63
CA VAL A 12 -3.56 0.74 2.23
C VAL A 12 -3.07 1.95 1.44
N VAL A 13 -2.48 1.72 0.27
CA VAL A 13 -1.97 2.82 -0.59
C VAL A 13 -2.90 3.03 -1.78
N GLN A 14 -3.57 4.18 -1.82
CA GLN A 14 -4.34 4.60 -2.99
C GLN A 14 -3.39 5.20 -4.04
N GLY A 15 -3.50 4.75 -5.29
CA GLY A 15 -2.57 5.14 -6.34
C GLY A 15 -1.23 4.38 -6.30
N ILE A 16 -1.21 3.17 -5.73
CA ILE A 16 0.01 2.34 -5.57
C ILE A 16 0.79 2.13 -6.89
N THR A 17 0.11 2.08 -8.04
CA THR A 17 0.77 1.87 -9.34
C THR A 17 1.21 3.17 -10.02
N GLY A 18 1.02 4.32 -9.38
CA GLY A 18 1.55 5.61 -9.84
C GLY A 18 3.05 5.72 -9.59
N ARG A 19 3.70 6.72 -10.21
CA ARG A 19 5.15 6.97 -10.06
C ARG A 19 5.55 7.11 -8.59
N ASP A 20 4.90 8.02 -7.87
CA ASP A 20 5.25 8.29 -6.48
C ASP A 20 4.67 7.25 -5.52
N GLY A 21 3.47 6.75 -5.82
CA GLY A 21 2.82 5.69 -5.03
C GLY A 21 3.66 4.41 -4.99
N SER A 22 4.21 3.99 -6.11
CA SER A 22 5.08 2.81 -6.18
C SER A 22 6.43 3.04 -5.48
N PHE A 23 7.04 4.20 -5.69
CA PHE A 23 8.31 4.58 -5.05
C PHE A 23 8.20 4.61 -3.52
N HIS A 24 7.21 5.33 -2.97
CA HIS A 24 7.03 5.41 -1.52
C HIS A 24 6.54 4.11 -0.91
N THR A 25 5.72 3.32 -1.62
CA THR A 25 5.29 2.00 -1.12
C THR A 25 6.48 1.06 -0.94
N ARG A 26 7.44 1.06 -1.88
CA ARG A 26 8.65 0.24 -1.74
C ARG A 26 9.47 0.67 -0.53
N ALA A 27 9.74 1.96 -0.38
CA ALA A 27 10.47 2.51 0.77
C ALA A 27 9.75 2.22 2.10
N MET A 28 8.41 2.33 2.15
CA MET A 28 7.61 2.00 3.33
C MET A 28 7.73 0.52 3.72
N LYS A 29 7.69 -0.38 2.74
CA LYS A 29 7.83 -1.83 2.98
C LYS A 29 9.24 -2.18 3.45
N GLU A 30 10.28 -1.60 2.83
CA GLU A 30 11.68 -1.76 3.26
C GLU A 30 11.89 -1.24 4.70
N TYR A 31 11.21 -0.14 5.06
CA TYR A 31 11.23 0.40 6.42
C TYR A 31 10.48 -0.47 7.45
N GLY A 32 9.66 -1.43 7.00
CA GLY A 32 8.88 -2.33 7.87
C GLY A 32 7.45 -1.90 8.12
N THR A 33 6.90 -0.97 7.32
CA THR A 33 5.47 -0.63 7.36
C THR A 33 4.64 -1.77 6.79
N GLN A 34 3.52 -2.09 7.45
CA GLN A 34 2.63 -3.16 7.00
C GLN A 34 1.70 -2.70 5.88
N VAL A 35 2.21 -2.58 4.64
CA VAL A 35 1.38 -2.30 3.47
C VAL A 35 0.65 -3.57 3.03
N VAL A 36 -0.65 -3.63 3.31
CA VAL A 36 -1.46 -4.84 3.10
C VAL A 36 -2.22 -4.86 1.78
N ALA A 37 -2.47 -3.69 1.20
CA ALA A 37 -3.21 -3.56 -0.05
C ALA A 37 -2.85 -2.26 -0.77
N GLY A 38 -3.06 -2.24 -2.08
CA GLY A 38 -3.06 -1.04 -2.87
C GLY A 38 -4.34 -0.89 -3.68
N VAL A 39 -4.63 0.33 -4.12
CA VAL A 39 -5.82 0.62 -4.94
C VAL A 39 -5.41 1.32 -6.20
N THR A 40 -5.85 0.80 -7.35
CA THR A 40 -5.79 1.50 -8.64
C THR A 40 -7.00 1.05 -9.47
N PRO A 41 -7.96 1.94 -9.76
CA PRO A 41 -9.09 1.61 -10.63
C PRO A 41 -8.63 1.05 -11.98
N GLY A 42 -9.21 -0.08 -12.38
CA GLY A 42 -8.88 -0.77 -13.63
C GLY A 42 -7.70 -1.73 -13.54
N LYS A 43 -7.00 -1.79 -12.40
CA LYS A 43 -5.90 -2.75 -12.14
C LYS A 43 -6.17 -3.70 -10.99
N GLY A 44 -7.42 -3.80 -10.53
CA GLY A 44 -7.80 -4.76 -9.50
C GLY A 44 -7.52 -6.21 -9.92
N GLY A 45 -7.05 -7.03 -8.99
CA GLY A 45 -6.63 -8.42 -9.23
C GLY A 45 -5.15 -8.59 -9.59
N GLN A 46 -4.43 -7.49 -9.83
CA GLN A 46 -2.97 -7.52 -9.98
C GLN A 46 -2.28 -7.42 -8.61
N ALA A 47 -0.95 -7.52 -8.61
CA ALA A 47 -0.14 -7.30 -7.41
C ALA A 47 1.02 -6.34 -7.72
N PHE A 48 1.35 -5.47 -6.76
CA PHE A 48 2.56 -4.66 -6.74
C PHE A 48 3.53 -5.26 -5.72
N GLU A 49 4.58 -5.94 -6.19
CA GLU A 49 5.63 -6.54 -5.32
C GLU A 49 5.06 -7.44 -4.20
N GLY A 50 4.09 -8.28 -4.55
CA GLY A 50 3.39 -9.15 -3.61
C GLY A 50 2.29 -8.48 -2.78
N THR A 51 2.06 -7.17 -2.94
CA THR A 51 0.92 -6.46 -2.34
C THR A 51 -0.28 -6.49 -3.31
N PRO A 52 -1.44 -7.04 -2.92
CA PRO A 52 -2.60 -7.14 -3.80
C PRO A 52 -3.17 -5.76 -4.14
N ILE A 53 -3.65 -5.60 -5.38
CA ILE A 53 -4.27 -4.38 -5.90
C ILE A 53 -5.77 -4.58 -6.06
N PHE A 54 -6.54 -3.61 -5.58
CA PHE A 54 -8.00 -3.57 -5.68
C PHE A 54 -8.47 -2.39 -6.53
N ASN A 55 -9.72 -2.47 -7.02
CA ASN A 55 -10.33 -1.39 -7.80
C ASN A 55 -10.89 -0.25 -6.91
N ARG A 56 -11.34 -0.57 -5.70
CA ARG A 56 -11.97 0.35 -4.74
C ARG A 56 -11.62 -0.03 -3.30
N VAL A 57 -11.86 0.89 -2.37
CA VAL A 57 -11.65 0.71 -0.90
C VAL A 57 -12.92 0.22 -0.19
N SER A 58 -14.09 0.45 -0.78
CA SER A 58 -15.42 0.11 -0.25
C SER A 58 -15.67 -1.39 -0.16
#